data_AF-A0A2V9K7J7-F1
#
_entry.id   AF-A0A2V9K7J7-F1
#
_cell.length_a   1.000
_cell.length_b   1.000
_cell.length_c   1.000
_cell.angle_alpha   90.00
_cell.angle_beta   90.00
_cell.angle_gamma   90.00
#
_symmetry.space_group_name_H-M   'P 1'
#
loop_
_entity.id
_entity.type
_entity.pdbx_description
1 polymer ?
#
loop_
_entity_poly.entity_id
_entity_poly.type
_entity_poly.pdbx_seq_one_letter_code
_entity_poly.pdbx_strand_id
1 'polypeptide(L)' 'MGTPVANRTRKELEAMIGYFLNTLVLRTDLSGDPTFCELLRRARETVLGALAHQNLPLEKLIDALQPER' A
#
# COMPACT_ATOMS: atom_id res chain seq x y z
N MET A 1 2.72 1.39 8.23
CA MET A 1 3.97 1.83 7.56
C MET A 1 3.67 2.14 6.10
N GLY A 2 4.43 3.02 5.45
CA GLY A 2 4.32 3.29 4.02
C GLY A 2 5.37 2.53 3.21
N THR A 3 5.03 2.05 2.02
CA THR A 3 5.98 1.43 1.08
C THR A 3 5.83 2.04 -0.32
N PRO A 4 6.93 2.47 -0.97
CA PRO A 4 6.87 2.98 -2.33
C PRO A 4 6.63 1.83 -3.32
N VAL A 5 5.75 2.05 -4.29
CA VAL A 5 5.53 1.13 -5.41
C VAL A 5 5.61 1.88 -6.74
N ALA A 6 6.25 1.25 -7.73
CA ALA A 6 6.31 1.79 -9.08
C ALA A 6 4.96 1.54 -9.77
N ASN A 7 4.21 2.59 -10.05
CA ASN A 7 2.92 2.51 -10.74
C ASN A 7 3.09 2.47 -12.27
N ARG A 8 4.01 1.62 -12.76
CA ARG A 8 4.29 1.39 -14.19
C ARG A 8 3.59 0.11 -14.67
N THR A 9 2.31 -0.03 -14.36
CA THR A 9 1.54 -1.25 -14.67
C THR A 9 1.14 -1.39 -16.14
N ARG A 10 1.39 -0.36 -16.96
CA ARG A 10 1.14 -0.38 -18.41
C ARG A 10 2.44 -0.19 -19.18
N LYS A 11 2.62 -0.95 -20.27
CA LYS A 11 3.85 -0.99 -21.07
C LYS A 11 4.22 0.37 -21.67
N GLU A 12 3.24 1.22 -21.95
CA GLU A 12 3.46 2.55 -22.54
C GLU A 12 4.15 3.52 -21.56
N LEU A 13 4.10 3.22 -20.25
CA LEU A 13 4.67 4.06 -19.19
C LEU A 13 6.07 3.59 -18.74
N GLU A 14 6.54 2.44 -19.23
CA GLU A 14 7.84 1.88 -18.81
C GLU A 14 9.03 2.75 -19.23
N ALA A 15 8.96 3.36 -20.42
CA ALA A 15 10.03 4.17 -21.02
C ALA A 15 9.85 5.69 -20.83
N MET A 16 8.81 6.13 -20.12
CA MET A 16 8.49 7.55 -19.96
C MET A 16 9.26 8.16 -18.78
N ILE A 17 9.86 9.34 -19.00
CA ILE A 17 10.46 10.14 -17.92
C ILE A 17 9.34 10.89 -17.19
N GLY A 18 9.10 10.55 -15.92
CA GLY A 18 8.05 11.15 -15.07
C GLY A 18 7.97 10.52 -13.67
N TYR A 19 7.24 11.16 -12.75
CA TYR A 19 7.04 10.66 -11.38
C TYR A 19 5.84 9.70 -11.34
N PHE A 20 6.12 8.39 -11.30
CA PHE A 20 5.11 7.32 -11.27
C PHE A 20 5.12 6.53 -9.95
N LEU A 21 5.74 7.09 -8.91
CA LEU A 21 5.74 6.47 -7.60
C LEU A 21 4.40 6.72 -6.92
N ASN A 22 3.82 5.66 -6.36
CA ASN A 22 2.74 5.78 -5.41
C ASN A 22 3.20 5.19 -4.06
N THR A 23 2.61 5.64 -2.97
CA THR A 23 2.90 5.10 -1.63
C THR A 23 1.71 4.27 -1.16
N LEU A 24 1.94 2.98 -0.88
CA LEU A 24 0.92 2.13 -0.26
C LEU A 24 1.04 2.20 1.26
N VAL A 25 -0.10 2.41 1.93
CA VAL A 25 -0.20 2.38 3.38
C VAL A 25 -0.55 0.97 3.82
N LEU A 26 0.32 0.35 4.61
CA LEU A 26 0.13 -0.97 5.19
C LEU A 26 -0.17 -0.83 6.69
N ARG A 27 -1.36 -1.26 7.11
CA ARG A 27 -1.79 -1.29 8.51
C ARG A 27 -1.93 -2.74 8.96
N THR A 28 -0.88 -3.28 9.55
CA THR A 28 -0.88 -4.64 10.12
C THR A 28 -1.45 -4.60 11.53
N ASP A 29 -2.41 -5.48 11.83
CA ASP A 29 -2.99 -5.61 13.16
C ASP A 29 -2.19 -6.55 14.07
N LEU A 30 -1.66 -5.98 15.16
CA LEU A 30 -0.89 -6.67 16.20
C LEU A 30 -1.75 -7.07 17.40
N SER A 31 -3.06 -6.87 17.35
CA SER A 31 -3.97 -7.20 18.46
C SER A 31 -3.97 -8.70 18.78
N GLY A 32 -4.14 -9.00 20.08
CA GLY A 32 -4.35 -10.36 20.58
C GLY A 32 -3.09 -11.22 20.72
N ASP A 33 -1.90 -10.62 20.84
CA ASP A 33 -0.60 -11.30 21.01
C ASP A 33 -0.39 -12.47 20.02
N PRO A 34 -0.40 -12.19 18.70
CA PRO A 34 -0.33 -13.25 17.69
C PRO A 34 1.04 -13.92 17.68
N THR A 35 1.06 -15.22 17.39
CA THR A 35 2.29 -15.91 17.02
C THR A 35 2.89 -15.29 15.75
N PHE A 36 4.19 -15.50 15.55
CA PHE A 36 4.87 -15.02 14.35
C PHE A 36 4.20 -15.48 13.05
N CYS A 37 3.76 -16.74 12.99
CA CYS A 37 3.09 -17.28 11.80
C CYS A 37 1.74 -16.61 11.53
N GLU A 38 0.96 -16.33 12.59
CA GLU A 38 -0.32 -15.62 12.46
C GLU A 38 -0.09 -14.18 12.00
N LEU A 39 0.90 -13.51 12.56
CA LEU A 39 1.29 -12.17 12.15
C LEU A 39 1.73 -12.12 10.68
N LEU A 40 2.52 -13.10 10.24
CA LEU A 40 2.96 -13.21 8.84
C LEU A 40 1.78 -13.40 7.88
N ARG A 41 0.79 -14.22 8.26
CA ARG A 41 -0.44 -14.40 7.46
C ARG A 41 -1.22 -13.09 7.35
N ARG A 42 -1.42 -12.37 8.47
CA ARG A 42 -2.11 -11.07 8.49
C ARG A 42 -1.38 -10.02 7.64
N ALA A 43 -0.05 -9.99 7.71
CA ALA A 43 0.77 -9.10 6.90
C ALA A 43 0.63 -9.41 5.40
N ARG A 44 0.66 -10.69 5.01
CA ARG A 44 0.45 -11.10 3.61
C ARG A 44 -0.91 -10.66 3.08
N GLU A 45 -1.99 -10.87 3.85
CA GLU A 45 -3.34 -10.44 3.47
C GLU A 45 -3.42 -8.92 3.28
N THR A 46 -2.82 -8.16 4.21
CA THR A 46 -2.75 -6.69 4.13
C THR A 46 -2.01 -6.22 2.88
N VAL A 47 -0.85 -6.83 2.59
CA VAL A 47 -0.05 -6.48 1.41
C VAL A 47 -0.78 -6.80 0.11
N LEU A 48 -1.40 -7.98 0.00
CA LEU A 48 -2.17 -8.37 -1.19
C LEU A 48 -3.38 -7.45 -1.41
N GLY A 49 -4.10 -7.10 -0.34
CA GLY A 49 -5.19 -6.13 -0.41
C GLY A 49 -4.73 -4.76 -0.89
N ALA A 50 -3.61 -4.26 -0.35
CA ALA A 50 -3.05 -2.97 -0.76
C ALA A 50 -2.59 -2.97 -2.23
N LEU A 51 -1.96 -4.06 -2.70
CA LEU A 51 -1.53 -4.20 -4.08
C LEU A 51 -2.70 -4.24 -5.08
N ALA A 52 -3.85 -4.80 -4.68
CA ALA A 52 -5.07 -4.78 -5.51
C ALA A 52 -5.57 -3.35 -5.81
N HIS A 53 -5.22 -2.38 -4.95
CA HIS A 53 -5.58 -0.97 -5.09
C HIS A 53 -4.37 -0.07 -5.34
N GLN A 54 -3.25 -0.62 -5.84
CA GLN A 54 -1.98 0.11 -5.96
C GLN A 54 -2.03 1.38 -6.84
N ASN A 55 -3.06 1.52 -7.66
CA ASN A 55 -3.27 2.66 -8.54
C ASN A 55 -3.95 3.86 -7.85
N LEU A 56 -4.45 3.70 -6.61
CA LEU A 56 -5.10 4.76 -5.86
C LEU A 56 -4.06 5.75 -5.31
N PRO A 57 -4.09 7.04 -5.66
CA PRO A 57 -3.15 8.02 -5.13
C PRO A 57 -3.27 8.18 -3.60
N LEU A 58 -2.15 8.26 -2.90
CA LEU A 58 -2.12 8.45 -1.45
C LEU A 58 -2.89 9.70 -1.00
N GLU A 59 -2.82 10.78 -1.77
CA GLU A 59 -3.48 12.06 -1.45
C GLU A 59 -5.00 11.89 -1.38
N LYS A 60 -5.57 11.07 -2.26
CA LYS A 60 -7.01 10.75 -2.25
C LYS A 60 -7.41 9.91 -1.04
N LEU A 61 -6.51 9.02 -0.59
CA LEU A 61 -6.73 8.23 0.61
C LEU A 61 -6.71 9.10 1.87
N ILE A 62 -5.78 10.05 1.97
CA ILE A 62 -5.70 10.99 3.09
C ILE A 62 -6.95 11.89 3.15
N ASP A 63 -7.36 12.43 2.00
CA ASP A 63 -8.55 13.27 1.88
C ASP A 63 -9.82 12.53 2.36
N ALA A 64 -9.97 11.26 1.98
CA ALA A 64 -11.10 10.43 2.39
C ALA A 64 -11.06 10.02 3.87
N LEU A 65 -9.88 9.76 4.44
CA LEU A 65 -9.74 9.28 5.82
C LEU A 65 -9.72 10.39 6.86
N GLN A 66 -9.44 11.64 6.47
CA GLN A 66 -9.29 12.80 7.36
C GLN A 66 -8.57 12.46 8.68
N PRO A 67 -7.37 11.87 8.63
CA PRO A 67 -6.66 11.46 9.84
C PRO A 67 -6.32 12.68 10.70
N GLU A 68 -6.46 12.54 12.02
CA GLU A 68 -5.96 13.54 12.97
C GLU A 68 -4.44 13.71 12.80
N ARG A 69 -3.97 14.95 12.86
CA ARG A 69 -2.56 15.32 12.62
C ARG A 69 -1.69 15.06 13.83
#